data_AF-A0A7L5ZK64-F1
#
_entry.id   AF-A0A7L5ZK64-F1
#
_cell.length_a   1.000
_cell.length_b   1.000
_cell.length_c   1.000
_cell.angle_alpha   90.00
_cell.angle_beta   90.00
_cell.angle_gamma   90.00
#
_symmetry.space_group_name_H-M   'P 1'
#
loop_
_entity.id
_entity.type
_entity.pdbx_description
1 polymer ?
#
loop_
_entity_poly.entity_id
_entity_poly.type
_entity_poly.pdbx_seq_one_letter_code
_entity_poly.pdbx_strand_id
1 'polypeptide(L)'
;MIAWQPLRRIGGFAHLLWLWLAFISAQEGVTYFVIAPFGAGDTATFVEAAGWPGWVTIPLCLAGVAGMFATAALFATCVVRHCSGEITAMRAMAWYPWLLSIPFVLATGFLYTALAAMRLTAGEFVIVMLAGLSMTVFAPMAFIFVRRTRPAPSPSRYHRCRWRASSATPSCWW
;
A
#
# COMPACT_ATOMS: atom_id res chain seq x y z
N MET A 1 -2.12 13.35 -10.61
CA MET A 1 -2.58 14.02 -9.37
C MET A 1 -3.93 13.40 -9.01
N ILE A 2 -4.02 12.64 -7.91
CA ILE A 2 -5.28 12.02 -7.47
C ILE A 2 -6.03 13.05 -6.61
N ALA A 3 -7.13 13.58 -7.14
CA ALA A 3 -7.82 14.76 -6.61
C ALA A 3 -8.70 14.51 -5.37
N TRP A 4 -8.76 13.29 -4.85
CA TRP A 4 -9.60 12.95 -3.70
C TRP A 4 -8.76 12.47 -2.52
N GLN A 5 -8.43 13.40 -1.62
CA GLN A 5 -7.75 13.13 -0.34
C GLN A 5 -8.52 13.78 0.82
N PRO A 6 -9.75 13.32 1.09
CA PRO A 6 -10.70 14.02 1.98
C PRO A 6 -10.15 14.28 3.39
N LEU A 7 -9.20 13.46 3.85
CA LEU A 7 -8.67 13.51 5.21
C LEU A 7 -7.24 14.08 5.32
N ARG A 8 -6.65 14.55 4.22
CA ARG A 8 -5.27 15.08 4.25
C ARG A 8 -5.14 16.36 5.08
N ARG A 9 -6.21 17.14 5.21
CA ARG A 9 -6.22 18.38 6.01
C ARG A 9 -6.32 18.12 7.52
N ILE A 10 -6.92 17.01 7.93
CA ILE A 10 -7.17 16.69 9.34
C ILE A 10 -5.96 15.97 9.95
N GLY A 11 -5.24 15.16 9.16
CA GLY A 11 -4.12 14.36 9.67
C GLY A 11 -4.57 13.32 10.70
N GLY A 12 -3.65 12.84 11.53
CA GLY A 12 -3.95 11.91 12.63
C GLY A 12 -4.38 10.49 12.19
N PHE A 13 -5.03 9.77 13.10
CA PHE A 13 -5.37 8.35 12.92
C PHE A 13 -6.31 8.10 11.73
N ALA A 14 -7.37 8.88 11.57
CA ALA A 14 -8.32 8.73 10.47
C ALA A 14 -7.65 8.92 9.11
N HIS A 15 -6.68 9.84 9.00
CA HIS A 15 -5.89 10.01 7.79
C HIS A 15 -5.04 8.76 7.48
N LEU A 16 -4.39 8.18 8.49
CA LEU A 16 -3.59 6.96 8.32
C LEU A 16 -4.47 5.76 7.94
N LEU A 17 -5.64 5.63 8.56
CA LEU A 17 -6.61 4.59 8.21
C LEU A 17 -7.08 4.72 6.76
N TRP A 18 -7.39 5.94 6.33
CA TRP A 18 -7.77 6.21 4.94
C TRP A 18 -6.65 5.95 3.94
N LEU A 19 -5.41 6.27 4.31
CA LEU A 19 -4.24 5.94 3.52
C LEU A 19 -4.15 4.42 3.32
N TRP A 20 -4.24 3.65 4.41
CA TRP A 20 -4.23 2.19 4.36
C TRP A 20 -5.37 1.63 3.51
N LEU A 21 -6.60 2.12 3.69
CA LEU A 21 -7.75 1.74 2.88
C LEU A 21 -7.48 1.96 1.38
N ALA A 22 -6.99 3.15 1.00
CA ALA A 22 -6.69 3.47 -0.39
C ALA A 22 -5.65 2.54 -1.01
N PHE A 23 -4.59 2.18 -0.25
CA PHE A 23 -3.56 1.25 -0.73
C PHE A 23 -4.04 -0.20 -0.78
N ILE A 24 -4.85 -0.64 0.19
CA ILE A 24 -5.47 -1.98 0.16
C ILE A 24 -6.38 -2.10 -1.07
N SER A 25 -7.27 -1.13 -1.31
CA SER A 25 -8.15 -1.16 -2.48
C SER A 25 -7.38 -1.12 -3.80
N ALA A 26 -6.30 -0.34 -3.87
CA ALA A 26 -5.44 -0.35 -5.06
C ALA A 26 -4.73 -1.71 -5.24
N GLN A 27 -4.24 -2.30 -4.15
CA GLN A 27 -3.57 -3.60 -4.17
C GLN A 27 -4.53 -4.74 -4.51
N GLU A 28 -5.78 -4.69 -4.05
CA GLU A 28 -6.84 -5.63 -4.42
C GLU A 28 -7.07 -5.64 -5.93
N GLY A 29 -7.26 -4.45 -6.53
CA GLY A 29 -7.35 -4.29 -7.99
C GLY A 29 -6.16 -4.87 -8.74
N VAL A 30 -4.94 -4.64 -8.23
CA VAL A 30 -3.70 -5.20 -8.78
C VAL A 30 -3.67 -6.73 -8.67
N THR A 31 -4.15 -7.28 -7.56
CA THR A 31 -4.13 -8.73 -7.28
C THR A 31 -5.03 -9.49 -8.25
N TYR A 32 -6.15 -8.92 -8.68
CA TYR A 32 -7.01 -9.53 -9.70
C TYR A 32 -6.28 -9.83 -11.01
N PHE A 33 -5.34 -8.95 -11.42
CA PHE A 33 -4.51 -9.22 -12.60
C PHE A 33 -3.53 -10.38 -12.38
N VAL A 34 -2.96 -10.49 -11.18
CA VAL A 34 -1.99 -11.55 -10.83
C VAL A 34 -2.63 -12.93 -10.86
N ILE A 35 -3.87 -13.04 -10.39
CA ILE A 35 -4.57 -14.32 -10.29
C ILE A 35 -5.26 -14.76 -11.59
N ALA A 36 -5.37 -13.86 -12.58
CA ALA A 36 -6.08 -14.13 -13.83
C ALA A 36 -5.63 -15.41 -14.58
N PRO A 37 -4.33 -15.77 -14.66
CA PRO A 37 -3.89 -17.00 -15.33
C PRO A 37 -4.39 -18.29 -14.67
N PHE A 38 -4.80 -18.23 -13.40
CA PHE A 38 -5.32 -19.38 -12.67
C PHE A 38 -6.83 -19.56 -12.85
N GLY A 39 -7.46 -18.79 -13.74
CA GLY A 39 -8.91 -18.84 -13.96
C GLY A 39 -9.70 -18.28 -12.77
N ALA A 40 -9.06 -17.51 -11.89
CA ALA A 40 -9.65 -17.03 -10.65
C ALA A 40 -9.86 -15.50 -10.67
N GLY A 41 -10.97 -15.07 -10.06
CA GLY A 41 -11.31 -13.65 -9.85
C GLY A 41 -11.89 -12.95 -11.07
N ASP A 42 -12.33 -11.70 -10.85
CA ASP A 42 -13.12 -10.93 -11.82
C ASP A 42 -12.40 -10.71 -13.16
N THR A 43 -11.08 -10.64 -13.16
CA THR A 43 -10.30 -10.47 -14.40
C THR A 43 -10.32 -11.73 -15.26
N ALA A 44 -10.27 -12.93 -14.67
CA ALA A 44 -10.37 -14.17 -15.44
C ALA A 44 -11.77 -14.32 -16.05
N THR A 45 -12.81 -14.08 -15.24
CA THR A 45 -14.21 -14.08 -15.69
C THR A 45 -14.45 -13.09 -16.82
N PHE A 46 -13.85 -11.90 -16.75
CA PHE A 46 -13.95 -10.91 -17.82
C PHE A 46 -13.27 -11.39 -19.12
N VAL A 47 -12.06 -11.96 -19.04
CA VAL A 47 -11.35 -12.47 -20.23
C VAL A 47 -12.18 -13.56 -20.93
N GLU A 48 -12.79 -14.46 -20.15
CA GLU A 48 -13.69 -15.49 -20.67
C GLU A 48 -14.96 -14.88 -21.31
N ALA A 49 -15.64 -13.99 -20.59
CA ALA A 49 -16.88 -13.35 -21.06
C ALA A 49 -16.66 -12.47 -22.30
N ALA A 50 -15.48 -11.85 -22.44
CA ALA A 50 -15.10 -11.07 -23.61
C ALA A 50 -14.67 -11.94 -24.81
N GLY A 51 -14.58 -13.27 -24.64
CA GLY A 51 -14.12 -14.19 -25.68
C GLY A 51 -12.64 -14.00 -26.04
N TRP A 52 -11.83 -13.48 -25.12
CA TRP A 52 -10.42 -13.22 -25.37
C TRP A 52 -9.58 -14.49 -25.28
N PRO A 53 -8.48 -14.60 -26.05
CA PRO A 53 -7.58 -15.74 -25.94
C PRO A 53 -6.96 -15.86 -24.55
N GLY A 54 -6.87 -17.09 -24.01
CA GLY A 54 -6.36 -17.33 -22.65
C GLY A 54 -4.93 -16.82 -22.41
N TRP A 55 -4.09 -16.72 -23.44
CA TRP A 55 -2.73 -16.17 -23.32
C TRP A 55 -2.71 -14.71 -22.86
N VAL A 56 -3.80 -13.95 -23.03
CA VAL A 56 -3.92 -12.55 -22.57
C VAL A 56 -3.82 -12.43 -21.04
N THR A 57 -4.12 -13.50 -20.31
CA THR A 57 -3.95 -13.52 -18.85
C THR A 57 -2.49 -13.39 -18.41
N ILE A 58 -1.53 -13.82 -19.23
CA ILE A 58 -0.09 -13.76 -18.93
C ILE A 58 0.40 -12.30 -18.87
N PRO A 59 0.24 -11.44 -19.90
CA PRO A 59 0.63 -10.04 -19.81
C PRO A 59 -0.15 -9.28 -18.73
N LEU A 60 -1.42 -9.65 -18.46
CA LEU A 60 -2.17 -9.09 -17.33
C LEU A 60 -1.49 -9.44 -16.00
N CYS A 61 -1.09 -10.70 -15.80
CA CYS A 61 -0.34 -11.10 -14.60
C CYS A 61 0.98 -10.35 -14.46
N LEU A 62 1.75 -10.17 -15.54
CA LEU A 62 2.96 -9.37 -15.52
C LEU A 62 2.68 -7.90 -15.13
N ALA A 63 1.59 -7.33 -15.66
CA ALA A 63 1.14 -5.99 -15.27
C ALA A 63 0.72 -5.94 -13.79
N GLY A 64 0.06 -6.99 -13.29
CA GLY A 64 -0.27 -7.16 -11.87
C GLY A 64 0.98 -7.17 -11.00
N VAL A 65 1.97 -8.02 -11.31
CA VAL A 65 3.24 -8.08 -10.58
C VAL A 65 3.94 -6.72 -10.57
N ALA A 66 4.03 -6.05 -11.72
CA ALA A 66 4.56 -4.69 -11.81
C ALA A 66 3.76 -3.70 -10.95
N GLY A 67 2.43 -3.83 -10.95
CA GLY A 67 1.51 -3.09 -10.09
C GLY A 67 1.82 -3.24 -8.60
N MET A 68 2.15 -4.45 -8.13
CA MET A 68 2.49 -4.70 -6.72
C MET A 68 3.77 -3.96 -6.30
N PHE A 69 4.77 -3.89 -7.18
CA PHE A 69 5.97 -3.10 -6.94
C PHE A 69 5.67 -1.60 -6.99
N ALA A 70 4.81 -1.16 -7.90
CA ALA A 70 4.41 0.24 -8.02
C ALA A 70 3.64 0.73 -6.78
N THR A 71 2.66 -0.04 -6.30
CA THR A 71 1.91 0.26 -5.07
C THR A 71 2.84 0.30 -3.86
N ALA A 72 3.76 -0.66 -3.73
CA ALA A 72 4.77 -0.66 -2.68
C ALA A 72 5.70 0.56 -2.72
N ALA A 73 6.16 0.98 -3.92
CA ALA A 73 7.00 2.16 -4.09
C ALA A 73 6.25 3.47 -3.74
N LEU A 74 4.99 3.57 -4.13
CA LEU A 74 4.12 4.68 -3.76
C LEU A 74 3.88 4.72 -2.24
N PHE A 75 3.62 3.57 -1.61
CA PHE A 75 3.44 3.47 -0.17
C PHE A 75 4.72 3.84 0.60
N ALA A 76 5.89 3.41 0.12
CA ALA A 76 7.18 3.77 0.72
C ALA A 76 7.39 5.28 0.78
N THR A 77 6.95 6.01 -0.26
CA THR A 77 6.99 7.48 -0.27
C THR A 77 6.11 8.08 0.83
N CYS A 78 4.94 7.50 1.07
CA CYS A 78 4.06 7.91 2.16
C CYS A 78 4.65 7.59 3.53
N VAL A 79 5.24 6.40 3.70
CA VAL A 79 5.88 5.96 4.95
C VAL A 79 7.03 6.90 5.32
N VAL A 80 7.96 7.18 4.40
CA VAL A 80 9.09 8.06 4.68
C VAL A 80 8.64 9.50 4.96
N ARG A 81 7.58 9.98 4.31
CA ARG A 81 7.01 11.31 4.59
C ARG A 81 6.41 11.44 5.98
N HIS A 82 5.71 10.42 6.48
CA HIS A 82 5.06 10.47 7.80
C HIS A 82 6.03 10.16 8.94
N CYS A 83 7.01 9.28 8.70
CA CYS A 83 7.94 8.82 9.73
C CYS A 83 9.29 9.55 9.73
N SER A 84 9.49 10.53 8.84
CA SER A 84 10.75 11.29 8.70
C SER A 84 12.01 10.42 8.52
N GLY A 85 11.86 9.18 8.03
CA GLY A 85 12.95 8.22 7.85
C GLY A 85 13.38 7.47 9.12
N GLU A 86 12.70 7.63 10.26
CA GLU A 86 13.00 6.88 11.47
C GLU A 86 12.51 5.43 11.36
N ILE A 87 13.41 4.45 11.49
CA ILE A 87 13.11 3.03 11.25
C ILE A 87 12.03 2.47 12.19
N THR A 88 12.04 2.89 13.46
CA THR A 88 11.07 2.45 14.46
C THR A 88 9.66 2.93 14.10
N ALA A 89 9.52 4.22 13.76
CA ALA A 89 8.27 4.79 13.30
C ALA A 89 7.77 4.16 11.98
N MET A 90 8.68 3.87 11.04
CA MET A 90 8.32 3.19 9.79
C MET A 90 7.79 1.77 10.03
N ARG A 91 8.41 1.02 10.96
CA ARG A 91 7.91 -0.31 11.37
C ARG A 91 6.56 -0.22 12.07
N ALA A 92 6.35 0.79 12.92
CA ALA A 92 5.05 1.05 13.55
C ALA A 92 3.94 1.40 12.54
N MET A 93 4.28 2.10 11.46
CA MET A 93 3.31 2.48 10.42
C MET A 93 2.97 1.34 9.45
N ALA A 94 3.95 0.49 9.10
CA ALA A 94 3.82 -0.47 8.00
C ALA A 94 3.96 -1.94 8.44
N TRP A 95 4.98 -2.25 9.24
CA TRP A 95 5.37 -3.64 9.54
C TRP A 95 4.46 -4.30 10.59
N TYR A 96 4.29 -3.66 11.74
CA TYR A 96 3.46 -4.22 12.82
C TYR A 96 1.98 -4.27 12.44
N PRO A 97 1.36 -3.24 11.83
CA PRO A 97 -0.03 -3.33 11.38
C PRO A 97 -0.24 -4.47 10.37
N TRP A 98 0.72 -4.69 9.46
CA TRP A 98 0.68 -5.83 8.54
C TRP A 98 0.68 -7.17 9.28
N LEU A 99 1.63 -7.39 10.19
CA LEU A 99 1.68 -8.62 10.99
C LEU A 99 0.42 -8.84 11.83
N LEU A 100 -0.09 -7.78 12.45
CA LEU A 100 -1.31 -7.82 13.24
C LEU A 100 -2.52 -8.13 12.36
N SER A 101 -2.54 -7.69 11.10
CA SER A 101 -3.66 -7.93 10.18
C SER A 101 -3.80 -9.40 9.75
N ILE A 102 -2.71 -10.18 9.72
CA ILE A 102 -2.72 -11.58 9.25
C ILE A 102 -3.79 -12.43 9.94
N PRO A 103 -3.83 -12.55 11.28
CA PRO A 103 -4.87 -13.35 11.95
C PRO A 103 -6.28 -12.82 11.68
N PHE A 104 -6.47 -11.50 11.55
CA PHE A 104 -7.77 -10.92 11.22
C PHE A 104 -8.20 -11.27 9.80
N VAL A 105 -7.32 -11.15 8.81
CA VAL A 105 -7.60 -11.51 7.42
C VAL A 105 -7.92 -13.00 7.30
N LEU A 106 -7.17 -13.87 7.98
CA LEU A 106 -7.44 -15.30 8.00
C LEU A 106 -8.77 -15.63 8.70
N ALA A 107 -9.05 -15.02 9.84
CA ALA A 107 -10.30 -15.23 10.57
C ALA A 107 -11.51 -14.73 9.77
N THR A 108 -11.41 -13.54 9.15
CA THR A 108 -12.46 -12.98 8.29
C THR A 108 -12.65 -13.82 7.04
N GLY A 109 -11.57 -14.26 6.40
CA GLY A 109 -11.62 -15.15 5.24
C GLY A 109 -12.31 -16.48 5.58
N PHE A 110 -11.91 -17.11 6.69
CA PHE A 110 -12.56 -18.32 7.19
C PHE A 110 -14.05 -18.07 7.46
N LEU A 111 -14.39 -17.02 8.21
CA LEU A 111 -15.78 -16.69 8.54
C LEU A 111 -16.61 -16.44 7.27
N TYR A 112 -16.08 -15.71 6.29
CA TYR A 112 -16.74 -15.46 5.02
C TYR A 112 -17.04 -16.76 4.28
N THR A 113 -16.06 -17.66 4.17
CA THR A 113 -16.24 -18.96 3.51
C THR A 113 -17.17 -19.90 4.28
N ALA A 114 -17.16 -19.86 5.61
CA ALA A 114 -18.03 -20.67 6.46
C ALA A 114 -19.50 -20.23 6.38
N LEU A 115 -19.73 -18.92 6.17
CA LEU A 115 -21.06 -18.34 6.00
C LEU A 115 -21.52 -18.34 4.53
N ALA A 116 -20.62 -18.45 3.57
CA ALA A 116 -20.95 -18.51 2.17
C ALA A 116 -21.71 -19.81 1.84
N ALA A 117 -22.79 -19.71 1.06
CA ALA A 117 -23.52 -20.88 0.56
C ALA A 117 -22.73 -21.68 -0.50
N MET A 118 -21.53 -21.22 -0.88
CA MET A 118 -20.65 -21.88 -1.84
C MET A 118 -19.77 -22.93 -1.17
N ARG A 119 -19.76 -24.14 -1.73
CA ARG A 119 -18.82 -25.19 -1.35
C ARG A 119 -17.52 -25.00 -2.12
N LEU A 120 -16.50 -24.49 -1.43
CA LEU A 120 -15.14 -24.44 -1.96
C LEU A 120 -14.42 -25.76 -1.65
N THR A 121 -13.64 -26.24 -2.61
CA THR A 121 -12.64 -27.28 -2.36
C THR A 121 -11.54 -26.74 -1.44
N ALA A 122 -10.77 -27.65 -0.80
CA ALA A 122 -9.64 -27.25 0.03
C ALA A 122 -8.60 -26.43 -0.75
N GLY A 123 -8.39 -26.72 -2.04
CA GLY A 123 -7.48 -25.99 -2.90
C GLY A 123 -7.94 -24.55 -3.17
N GLU A 124 -9.21 -24.36 -3.52
CA GLU A 124 -9.79 -23.03 -3.74
C GLU A 124 -9.78 -22.19 -2.45
N PHE A 125 -10.08 -22.80 -1.31
CA PHE A 125 -9.99 -22.13 -0.01
C PHE A 125 -8.58 -21.57 0.24
N VAL A 126 -7.54 -22.37 0.01
CA VAL A 126 -6.14 -21.93 0.17
C VAL A 126 -5.81 -20.78 -0.78
N ILE A 127 -6.24 -20.86 -2.04
CA ILE A 127 -6.01 -19.79 -3.04
C ILE A 127 -6.68 -18.49 -2.59
N VAL A 128 -7.93 -18.55 -2.13
CA VAL A 128 -8.67 -17.37 -1.63
C VAL A 128 -7.99 -16.77 -0.40
N MET A 129 -7.52 -17.58 0.55
CA MET A 129 -6.79 -17.08 1.72
C MET A 129 -5.46 -16.42 1.33
N LEU A 130 -4.69 -17.02 0.41
CA LEU A 130 -3.44 -16.45 -0.09
C LEU A 130 -3.67 -15.13 -0.85
N ALA A 131 -4.72 -15.07 -1.68
CA ALA A 131 -5.14 -13.83 -2.34
C ALA A 131 -5.48 -12.76 -1.29
N GLY A 132 -6.22 -13.13 -0.24
CA GLY A 132 -6.54 -12.25 0.89
C GLY A 132 -5.31 -11.65 1.56
N LEU A 133 -4.32 -12.48 1.89
CA LEU A 133 -3.06 -12.02 2.48
C LEU A 133 -2.24 -11.14 1.54
N SER A 134 -2.31 -11.39 0.23
CA SER A 134 -1.55 -10.62 -0.76
C SER A 134 -2.04 -9.16 -0.90
N MET A 135 -3.28 -8.86 -0.50
CA MET A 135 -3.85 -7.49 -0.54
C MET A 135 -3.12 -6.49 0.37
N THR A 136 -2.36 -6.95 1.36
CA THR A 136 -1.63 -6.07 2.29
C THR A 136 -0.11 -6.13 2.10
N VAL A 137 0.38 -6.92 1.13
CA VAL A 137 1.82 -7.18 0.94
C VAL A 137 2.61 -5.95 0.49
N PHE A 138 1.93 -4.91 -0.01
CA PHE A 138 2.57 -3.62 -0.32
C PHE A 138 3.27 -3.01 0.91
N ALA A 139 2.78 -3.29 2.13
CA ALA A 139 3.30 -2.74 3.37
C ALA A 139 4.71 -3.26 3.72
N PRO A 140 4.97 -4.59 3.79
CA PRO A 140 6.33 -5.09 3.93
C PRO A 140 7.19 -4.83 2.68
N MET A 141 6.62 -4.93 1.46
CA MET A 141 7.36 -4.66 0.22
C MET A 141 7.87 -3.22 0.12
N ALA A 142 7.19 -2.25 0.75
CA ALA A 142 7.64 -0.86 0.76
C ALA A 142 9.04 -0.67 1.33
N PHE A 143 9.51 -1.56 2.23
CA PHE A 143 10.87 -1.52 2.78
C PHE A 143 11.98 -1.79 1.75
N ILE A 144 11.64 -2.34 0.57
CA ILE A 144 12.55 -2.42 -0.58
C ILE A 144 12.89 -1.00 -1.08
N PHE A 145 11.93 -0.08 -1.00
CA PHE A 145 11.99 1.24 -1.62
C PHE A 145 12.30 2.38 -0.63
N VAL A 146 12.14 2.19 0.68
CA VAL A 146 12.35 3.26 1.69
C VAL A 146 13.75 3.89 1.63
N ARG A 147 14.79 3.11 1.26
CA ARG A 147 16.17 3.64 1.11
C ARG A 147 16.33 4.55 -0.11
N ARG A 148 15.48 4.39 -1.13
CA ARG A 148 15.53 5.17 -2.37
C ARG A 148 14.70 6.46 -2.25
N THR A 149 13.78 6.54 -1.29
CA THR A 149 12.94 7.71 -1.05
C THR A 149 13.64 8.72 -0.15
N ARG A 150 13.73 9.98 -0.59
CA ARG A 150 14.31 11.06 0.21
C ARG A 150 13.32 11.51 1.30
N PRO A 151 13.76 11.68 2.56
CA PRO A 151 12.93 12.30 3.59
C PRO A 151 12.53 13.72 3.18
N ALA A 152 11.32 14.15 3.53
CA ALA A 152 10.98 15.57 3.47
C ALA A 152 11.89 16.34 4.44
N PRO A 153 12.35 17.56 4.10
CA PRO A 153 13.13 18.36 5.03
C PRO A 153 12.27 18.64 6.28
N SER A 154 12.83 18.35 7.46
CA SER A 154 12.14 18.55 8.74
C SER A 154 11.77 20.03 8.92
N PRO A 155 10.54 20.36 9.40
CA PRO A 155 10.14 21.76 9.64
C PRO A 155 11.05 22.49 10.64
N SER A 156 11.80 21.75 11.47
CA SER A 156 12.80 22.31 12.40
C SER A 156 13.99 23.01 11.70
N ARG A 157 14.27 22.75 10.41
CA ARG A 157 15.32 23.46 9.66
C ARG A 157 14.86 24.83 9.16
N TYR A 158 13.57 25.04 8.92
CA TYR A 158 13.06 26.34 8.48
C TYR A 158 13.12 27.39 9.59
N HIS A 159 12.78 27.02 10.83
CA HIS A 159 12.90 27.95 11.97
C HIS A 159 14.36 28.28 12.33
N ARG A 160 15.28 27.33 12.17
CA ARG A 160 16.70 27.54 12.51
C ARG A 160 17.45 28.41 11.49
N CYS A 161 17.09 28.34 10.20
CA CYS A 161 17.61 29.28 9.19
C CYS A 161 17.00 30.67 9.32
N ARG A 162 15.72 30.79 9.70
CA ARG A 162 15.09 32.11 9.92
C ARG A 162 15.69 32.84 11.12
N TRP A 163 15.99 32.12 12.20
CA TRP A 163 16.64 32.70 13.38
C TRP A 163 18.09 33.13 13.16
N ARG A 164 18.86 32.41 12.32
CA ARG A 164 20.24 32.81 11.96
C ARG A 164 20.29 34.00 11.01
N ALA A 165 19.25 34.20 10.19
CA ALA A 165 19.15 35.35 9.31
C ALA A 165 18.68 36.62 10.04
N SER A 166 17.95 36.49 11.16
CA SER A 166 17.48 37.63 11.96
C SER A 166 18.41 38.03 13.10
N SER A 167 19.46 37.26 13.40
CA SER A 167 20.46 37.58 14.44
C SER A 167 21.76 38.16 13.89
N ALA A 168 21.86 38.40 12.59
CA ALA A 168 22.97 39.11 11.98
C ALA A 168 22.64 40.61 11.95
N THR A 169 22.78 41.26 13.10
CA THR A 169 22.97 42.71 13.17
C THR A 169 24.23 43.06 12.36
N PRO A 170 24.17 43.91 11.33
CA PRO A 170 25.36 44.55 10.80
C PRO A 170 25.71 45.69 11.77
N SER A 171 26.49 45.39 12.80
CA SER A 171 27.11 46.43 13.61
C SER A 171 28.26 47.05 12.81
N CYS A 172 27.99 48.27 12.35
CA CYS A 172 28.89 49.38 12.05
C CYS A 172 30.34 49.09 11.64
N TRP A 173 30.67 49.47 10.41
CA TRP A 173 31.88 50.22 10.09
C TRP A 173 31.47 51.54 9.43
N TRP A 174 31.30 52.57 10.27
CA TRP A 174 31.85 53.92 10.23
C TRP A 174 31.09 54.78 11.24
#